data_AF-A0A958FQQ3-F1
#
_entry.id   AF-A0A958FQQ3-F1
#
_cell.length_a   1.000
_cell.length_b   1.000
_cell.length_c   1.000
_cell.angle_alpha   90.00
_cell.angle_beta   90.00
_cell.angle_gamma   90.00
#
_symmetry.space_group_name_H-M   'P 1'
#
loop_
_entity.id
_entity.type
_entity.pdbx_description
1 polymer ?
#
loop_
_entity_poly.entity_id
_entity_poly.type
_entity_poly.pdbx_seq_one_letter_code
_entity_poly.pdbx_strand_id
1 'polypeptide(L)'
;QEKALGTFAARMLGLASKSGNMVSIYESTAKFLERNAEFKRNLKSALIMPLFTVLILMGAVFYYVGFIFPETAKLFMKLGTELPPMTSATLALSDFMVENIWIILLLLFSGTGLLVYYFVFNPKGRFVRDRYILKMPFLGSLIHKTVIEIFCRVFYALYSGSGENIDAIKLAAEASGNRYFEKQIKTIAIPMMLNKGLGLVQAFEATGVFTKTALARFNSGSETGTVKNSALQIANYYEKETVYKLKNAIEFIQLTIAMFIMIVITALTLISAETALMKPKTPYG
;
A
#
# COMPACT_ATOMS: atom_id res chain seq x y z
N GLN A 1 12.07 23.56 11.70
CA GLN A 1 12.86 22.31 11.55
C GLN A 1 12.03 21.11 11.06
N GLU A 2 10.73 21.02 11.39
CA GLU A 2 9.84 19.90 11.00
C GLU A 2 9.61 19.74 9.47
N LYS A 3 9.63 20.84 8.71
CA LYS A 3 9.42 20.83 7.24
C LYS A 3 10.60 20.32 6.42
N ALA A 4 11.83 20.31 6.95
CA ALA A 4 13.04 19.91 6.21
C ALA A 4 13.46 18.45 6.47
N LEU A 5 13.21 17.94 7.68
CA LEU A 5 13.68 16.62 8.13
C LEU A 5 12.55 15.58 8.27
N GLY A 6 11.28 16.02 8.22
CA GLY A 6 10.12 15.19 8.51
C GLY A 6 9.88 15.03 10.02
N THR A 7 8.63 14.79 10.41
CA THR A 7 8.17 14.67 11.81
C THR A 7 8.95 13.63 12.61
N PHE A 8 9.35 12.51 11.99
CA PHE A 8 10.11 11.45 12.66
C PHE A 8 11.52 11.90 13.05
N ALA A 9 12.29 12.46 12.11
CA ALA A 9 13.66 12.86 12.38
C ALA A 9 13.72 14.06 13.34
N ALA A 10 12.79 15.01 13.22
CA ALA A 10 12.66 16.12 14.17
C ALA A 10 12.37 15.62 15.61
N ARG A 11 11.53 14.58 15.75
CA ARG A 11 11.27 13.96 17.06
C ARG A 11 12.49 13.21 17.57
N MET A 12 13.14 12.39 16.75
CA MET A 12 14.35 11.66 17.16
C MET A 12 15.50 12.59 17.53
N LEU A 13 15.69 13.72 16.82
CA LEU A 13 16.62 14.79 17.19
C LEU A 13 16.30 15.38 18.56
N GLY A 14 15.00 15.66 18.81
CA GLY A 14 14.54 16.11 20.13
C GLY A 14 14.80 15.08 21.23
N LEU A 15 14.69 13.78 20.94
CA LEU A 15 14.97 12.70 21.90
C LEU A 15 16.46 12.47 22.12
N ALA A 16 17.26 12.56 21.07
CA ALA A 16 18.71 12.52 21.13
C ALA A 16 19.25 13.62 22.06
N SER A 17 18.63 14.81 22.03
CA SER A 17 18.98 15.91 22.95
C SER A 17 18.66 15.64 24.42
N LYS A 18 17.73 14.72 24.72
CA LYS A 18 17.27 14.43 26.09
C LYS A 18 17.86 13.16 26.70
N SER A 19 18.31 12.20 25.90
CA SER A 19 18.63 10.84 26.36
C SER A 19 20.11 10.58 26.67
N GLY A 20 21.01 11.54 26.43
CA GLY A 20 22.46 11.38 26.64
C GLY A 20 23.15 10.38 25.69
N ASN A 21 22.39 9.63 24.89
CA ASN A 21 22.87 8.63 23.94
C ASN A 21 22.59 9.07 22.49
N MET A 22 23.11 10.24 22.13
CA MET A 22 22.90 10.87 20.82
C MET A 22 23.36 9.96 19.66
N VAL A 23 24.50 9.29 19.81
CA VAL A 23 25.14 8.53 18.72
C VAL A 23 24.24 7.39 18.23
N SER A 24 23.75 6.55 19.15
CA SER A 24 22.90 5.40 18.78
C SER A 24 21.55 5.83 18.21
N ILE A 25 20.99 6.94 18.70
CA ILE A 25 19.71 7.49 18.23
C ILE A 25 19.88 8.10 16.84
N TYR A 26 20.98 8.83 16.59
CA TYR A 26 21.28 9.35 15.26
C TYR A 26 21.55 8.25 14.25
N GLU A 27 22.32 7.22 14.62
CA GLU A 27 22.58 6.09 13.74
C GLU A 27 21.28 5.34 13.39
N SER A 28 20.41 5.12 14.38
CA SER A 28 19.09 4.51 14.16
C SER A 28 18.17 5.38 13.30
N THR A 29 18.22 6.70 13.49
CA THR A 29 17.44 7.68 12.71
C THR A 29 17.92 7.77 11.27
N ALA A 30 19.24 7.78 11.06
CA ALA A 30 19.86 7.79 9.75
C ALA A 30 19.51 6.52 8.97
N LYS A 31 19.68 5.34 9.60
CA LYS A 31 19.28 4.05 9.03
C LYS A 31 17.79 4.01 8.67
N PHE A 32 16.92 4.55 9.53
CA PHE A 32 15.50 4.66 9.22
C PHE A 32 15.22 5.60 8.03
N LEU A 33 15.82 6.78 7.99
CA LEU A 33 15.60 7.76 6.91
C LEU A 33 16.11 7.23 5.57
N GLU A 34 17.29 6.62 5.55
CA GLU A 34 17.87 5.97 4.39
C GLU A 34 16.95 4.84 3.90
N ARG A 35 16.47 3.98 4.80
CA ARG A 35 15.54 2.89 4.47
C ARG A 35 14.20 3.41 3.96
N ASN A 36 13.64 4.46 4.55
CA ASN A 36 12.38 5.05 4.12
C ASN A 36 12.53 5.73 2.74
N ALA A 37 13.67 6.36 2.49
CA ALA A 37 14.01 6.91 1.18
C ALA A 37 14.14 5.78 0.14
N GLU A 38 14.83 4.69 0.48
CA GLU A 38 14.99 3.51 -0.37
C GLU A 38 13.64 2.82 -0.64
N PHE A 39 12.80 2.65 0.38
CA PHE A 39 11.46 2.09 0.24
C PHE A 39 10.59 2.95 -0.66
N LYS A 40 10.55 4.28 -0.44
CA LYS A 40 9.81 5.20 -1.31
C LYS A 40 10.35 5.22 -2.73
N ARG A 41 11.67 5.17 -2.91
CA ARG A 41 12.32 5.11 -4.22
C ARG A 41 11.94 3.81 -4.94
N ASN A 42 12.04 2.67 -4.26
CA ASN A 42 11.72 1.36 -4.82
C ASN A 42 10.23 1.27 -5.13
N LEU A 43 9.35 1.75 -4.24
CA LEU A 43 7.91 1.81 -4.47
C LEU A 43 7.56 2.73 -5.65
N LYS A 44 8.16 3.94 -5.72
CA LYS A 44 7.93 4.88 -6.81
C LYS A 44 8.44 4.31 -8.13
N SER A 45 9.66 3.77 -8.17
CA SER A 45 10.25 3.13 -9.34
C SER A 45 9.38 1.97 -9.84
N ALA A 46 8.89 1.14 -8.90
CA ALA A 46 8.03 0.02 -9.20
C ALA A 46 6.64 0.40 -9.72
N LEU A 47 6.09 1.55 -9.31
CA LEU A 47 4.77 2.03 -9.74
C LEU A 47 4.80 2.88 -11.02
N ILE A 48 5.95 3.47 -11.34
CA ILE A 48 6.13 4.28 -12.55
C ILE A 48 5.87 3.43 -13.80
N MET A 49 6.53 2.27 -13.93
CA MET A 49 6.41 1.44 -15.14
C MET A 49 4.96 0.95 -15.37
N PRO A 50 4.24 0.40 -14.37
CA PRO A 50 2.82 0.08 -14.49
C PRO A 50 1.95 1.26 -14.89
N LEU A 51 2.17 2.44 -14.31
CA LEU A 51 1.38 3.63 -14.61
C LEU A 51 1.54 4.05 -16.07
N PHE A 52 2.77 4.06 -16.58
CA PHE A 52 3.04 4.36 -17.99
C PHE A 52 2.40 3.32 -18.92
N THR A 53 2.52 2.03 -18.61
CA THR A 53 1.91 0.96 -19.41
C THR A 53 0.38 1.09 -19.44
N VAL A 54 -0.26 1.30 -18.29
CA VAL A 54 -1.72 1.49 -18.21
C VAL A 54 -2.16 2.72 -18.99
N LEU A 55 -1.44 3.84 -18.89
CA LEU A 55 -1.78 5.08 -19.59
C LEU A 55 -1.71 4.89 -21.11
N ILE A 56 -0.63 4.27 -21.62
CA ILE A 56 -0.47 3.99 -23.05
C ILE A 56 -1.57 3.04 -23.54
N LEU A 57 -1.88 1.98 -22.79
CA LEU A 57 -2.93 1.03 -23.15
C LEU A 57 -4.31 1.65 -23.13
N MET A 58 -4.63 2.44 -22.11
CA MET A 58 -5.91 3.14 -22.03
C MET A 58 -6.06 4.07 -23.24
N GLY A 59 -5.00 4.79 -23.63
CA GLY A 59 -4.95 5.58 -24.85
C GLY A 59 -5.16 4.75 -26.12
N ALA A 60 -4.50 3.60 -26.24
CA ALA A 60 -4.66 2.69 -27.38
C ALA A 60 -6.08 2.13 -27.49
N VAL A 61 -6.70 1.74 -26.37
CA VAL A 61 -8.09 1.27 -26.31
C VAL A 61 -9.06 2.38 -26.69
N PHE A 62 -8.91 3.59 -26.13
CA PHE A 62 -9.75 4.73 -26.51
C PHE A 62 -9.63 5.07 -27.99
N TYR A 63 -8.42 5.08 -28.53
CA TYR A 63 -8.19 5.32 -29.96
C TYR A 63 -8.85 4.23 -30.82
N TYR A 64 -8.69 2.96 -30.44
CA TYR A 64 -9.30 1.84 -31.15
C TYR A 64 -10.82 1.91 -31.13
N VAL A 65 -11.43 2.07 -29.96
CA VAL A 65 -12.89 2.09 -29.78
C VAL A 65 -13.52 3.36 -30.38
N GLY A 66 -12.85 4.51 -30.27
CA GLY A 66 -13.38 5.79 -30.74
C GLY A 66 -13.18 6.07 -32.23
N PHE A 67 -12.10 5.57 -32.84
CA PHE A 67 -11.76 5.88 -34.24
C PHE A 67 -11.73 4.66 -35.15
N ILE A 68 -11.08 3.57 -34.75
CA ILE A 68 -10.90 2.40 -35.63
C ILE A 68 -12.20 1.60 -35.73
N PHE A 69 -12.85 1.34 -34.59
CA PHE A 69 -14.03 0.48 -34.50
C PHE A 69 -15.27 1.03 -35.22
N PRO A 70 -15.60 2.33 -35.19
CA PRO A 70 -16.75 2.86 -35.91
C PRO A 70 -16.55 2.80 -37.44
N GLU A 71 -15.32 3.00 -37.91
CA GLU A 71 -15.00 2.90 -39.34
C GLU A 71 -15.10 1.46 -39.86
N THR A 72 -14.66 0.47 -39.07
CA THR A 72 -14.88 -0.94 -39.41
C THR A 72 -16.37 -1.27 -39.41
N ALA A 73 -17.14 -0.84 -38.41
CA ALA A 73 -18.58 -1.06 -38.36
C ALA A 73 -19.35 -0.44 -39.55
N LYS A 74 -19.03 0.79 -39.96
CA LYS A 74 -19.61 1.45 -41.14
C LYS A 74 -19.36 0.66 -42.42
N LEU A 75 -18.18 0.04 -42.55
CA LEU A 75 -17.84 -0.80 -43.69
C LEU A 75 -18.70 -2.07 -43.73
N PHE A 76 -18.98 -2.70 -42.59
CA PHE A 76 -19.87 -3.86 -42.49
C PHE A 76 -21.34 -3.52 -42.73
N MET A 77 -21.83 -2.37 -42.26
CA MET A 77 -23.20 -1.93 -42.55
C MET A 77 -23.43 -1.69 -44.06
N LYS A 78 -22.41 -1.22 -44.79
CA LYS A 78 -22.47 -1.06 -46.25
C LYS A 78 -22.54 -2.38 -47.01
N LEU A 79 -22.07 -3.48 -46.41
CA LEU A 79 -22.13 -4.83 -46.98
C LEU A 79 -23.47 -5.54 -46.74
N GLY A 80 -24.43 -4.90 -46.05
CA GLY A 80 -25.78 -5.43 -45.84
C GLY A 80 -25.87 -6.62 -44.88
N THR A 81 -24.81 -6.89 -44.11
CA THR A 81 -24.75 -8.00 -43.15
C THR A 81 -25.03 -7.52 -41.72
N GLU A 82 -25.88 -8.23 -40.99
CA GLU A 82 -26.08 -8.01 -39.55
C GLU A 82 -24.76 -8.19 -38.81
N LEU A 83 -24.41 -7.23 -37.94
CA LEU A 83 -23.17 -7.26 -37.16
C LEU A 83 -23.19 -8.46 -36.18
N PRO A 84 -22.05 -9.14 -35.96
CA PRO A 84 -22.00 -10.23 -34.99
C PRO A 84 -22.36 -9.76 -33.57
N PRO A 85 -22.82 -10.67 -32.70
CA PRO A 85 -23.25 -10.31 -31.35
C PRO A 85 -22.14 -9.63 -30.52
N MET A 86 -20.88 -10.06 -30.63
CA MET A 86 -19.78 -9.40 -29.90
C MET A 86 -19.43 -8.02 -30.47
N THR A 87 -19.52 -7.84 -31.78
CA THR A 87 -19.28 -6.54 -32.44
C THR A 87 -20.40 -5.54 -32.13
N SER A 88 -21.66 -5.97 -32.14
CA SER A 88 -22.80 -5.12 -31.78
C SER A 88 -22.77 -4.70 -30.30
N ALA A 89 -22.38 -5.60 -29.39
CA ALA A 89 -22.21 -5.28 -27.97
C ALA A 89 -21.07 -4.28 -27.75
N THR A 90 -19.96 -4.42 -28.47
CA THR A 90 -18.83 -3.47 -28.41
C THR A 90 -19.21 -2.10 -28.96
N LEU A 91 -20.06 -2.06 -30.01
CA LEU A 91 -20.56 -0.81 -30.59
C LEU A 91 -21.49 -0.08 -29.61
N ALA A 92 -22.42 -0.80 -28.98
CA ALA A 92 -23.29 -0.24 -27.94
C ALA A 92 -22.49 0.28 -26.73
N LEU A 93 -21.40 -0.41 -26.37
CA LEU A 93 -20.50 0.04 -25.29
C LEU A 93 -19.70 1.29 -25.69
N SER A 94 -19.26 1.36 -26.96
CA SER A 94 -18.58 2.53 -27.53
C SER A 94 -19.49 3.76 -27.53
N ASP A 95 -20.72 3.61 -28.04
CA ASP A 95 -21.71 4.68 -28.08
C ASP A 95 -22.02 5.18 -26.67
N PHE A 96 -22.20 4.28 -25.70
CA PHE A 96 -22.39 4.64 -24.29
C PHE A 96 -21.18 5.40 -23.70
N MET A 97 -19.94 4.99 -24.02
CA MET A 97 -18.73 5.64 -23.52
C MET A 97 -18.52 7.03 -24.12
N VAL A 98 -18.80 7.21 -25.42
CA VAL A 98 -18.66 8.49 -26.14
C VAL A 98 -19.72 9.48 -25.66
N GLU A 99 -20.96 9.04 -25.49
CA GLU A 99 -22.07 9.89 -25.08
C GLU A 99 -21.95 10.34 -23.60
N ASN A 100 -21.38 9.48 -22.74
CA ASN A 100 -21.22 9.76 -21.30
C ASN A 100 -19.80 10.15 -20.87
N ILE A 101 -18.92 10.48 -21.82
CA ILE A 101 -17.49 10.68 -21.54
C ILE A 101 -17.23 11.77 -20.49
N TRP A 102 -18.03 12.83 -20.50
CA TRP A 102 -17.97 13.95 -19.56
C TRP A 102 -18.44 13.56 -18.15
N ILE A 103 -19.49 12.76 -18.04
CA ILE A 103 -20.02 12.26 -16.75
C ILE A 103 -19.02 11.28 -16.13
N ILE A 104 -18.43 10.40 -16.94
CA ILE A 104 -17.43 9.42 -16.48
C ILE A 104 -16.15 10.13 -16.01
N LEU A 105 -15.66 11.13 -16.75
CA LEU A 105 -14.53 11.97 -16.33
C LEU A 105 -14.82 12.72 -15.03
N LEU A 106 -16.02 13.29 -14.88
CA LEU A 106 -16.43 14.05 -13.70
C LEU A 106 -16.58 13.13 -12.47
N LEU A 107 -17.12 11.92 -12.63
CA LEU A 107 -17.25 10.93 -11.56
C LEU A 107 -15.88 10.37 -11.15
N LEU A 108 -14.99 10.13 -12.11
CA LEU A 108 -13.61 9.70 -11.86
C LEU A 108 -12.82 10.78 -11.11
N PHE A 109 -12.87 12.05 -11.54
CA PHE A 109 -12.12 13.15 -10.93
C PHE A 109 -12.73 13.64 -9.61
N SER A 110 -14.05 13.79 -9.51
CA SER A 110 -14.70 14.25 -8.27
C SER A 110 -14.74 13.17 -7.21
N GLY A 111 -15.00 11.92 -7.59
CA GLY A 111 -15.06 10.77 -6.67
C GLY A 111 -13.69 10.44 -6.08
N THR A 112 -12.64 10.39 -6.89
CA THR A 112 -11.27 10.18 -6.39
C THR A 112 -10.75 11.41 -5.65
N GLY A 113 -11.08 12.63 -6.10
CA GLY A 113 -10.68 13.88 -5.45
C GLY A 113 -11.25 14.03 -4.04
N LEU A 114 -12.54 13.73 -3.83
CA LEU A 114 -13.18 13.74 -2.51
C LEU A 114 -12.65 12.63 -1.59
N LEU A 115 -12.42 11.43 -2.12
CA LEU A 115 -11.80 10.32 -1.38
C LEU A 115 -10.38 10.69 -0.92
N VAL A 116 -9.55 11.20 -1.81
CA VAL A 116 -8.18 11.62 -1.48
C VAL A 116 -8.20 12.77 -0.48
N TYR A 117 -9.09 13.76 -0.65
CA TYR A 117 -9.22 14.88 0.28
C TYR A 117 -9.62 14.42 1.69
N TYR A 118 -10.65 13.56 1.80
CA TYR A 118 -11.13 13.05 3.09
C TYR A 118 -10.10 12.16 3.81
N PHE A 119 -9.37 11.33 3.07
CA PHE A 119 -8.37 10.41 3.64
C PHE A 119 -7.02 11.07 3.96
N VAL A 120 -6.64 12.15 3.24
CA VAL A 120 -5.34 12.82 3.42
C VAL A 120 -5.42 13.98 4.41
N PHE A 121 -6.50 14.78 4.41
CA PHE A 121 -6.56 16.02 5.19
C PHE A 121 -7.30 15.88 6.52
N ASN A 122 -8.22 14.92 6.67
CA ASN A 122 -9.07 14.84 7.86
C ASN A 122 -8.41 13.99 8.98
N PRO A 123 -8.23 14.48 10.23
CA PRO A 123 -7.57 13.72 11.30
C PRO A 123 -8.32 12.46 11.74
N LYS A 124 -9.66 12.45 11.69
CA LYS A 124 -10.48 11.22 11.88
C LYS A 124 -10.32 10.26 10.69
N GLY A 125 -10.25 10.80 9.46
CA GLY A 125 -9.97 10.05 8.24
C GLY A 125 -8.61 9.37 8.26
N ARG A 126 -7.55 10.04 8.77
CA ARG A 126 -6.22 9.44 8.96
C ARG A 126 -6.21 8.28 9.95
N PHE A 127 -6.97 8.36 11.05
CA PHE A 127 -7.06 7.26 12.03
C PHE A 127 -7.79 6.04 11.44
N VAL A 128 -8.89 6.28 10.73
CA VAL A 128 -9.64 5.24 10.02
C VAL A 128 -8.76 4.62 8.92
N ARG A 129 -8.11 5.45 8.11
CA ARG A 129 -7.12 5.03 7.11
C ARG A 129 -6.05 4.16 7.71
N ASP A 130 -5.38 4.60 8.78
CA ASP A 130 -4.28 3.86 9.40
C ASP A 130 -4.75 2.52 9.96
N ARG A 131 -6.01 2.41 10.42
CA ARG A 131 -6.64 1.15 10.84
C ARG A 131 -6.97 0.23 9.66
N TYR A 132 -7.51 0.76 8.56
CA TYR A 132 -7.88 -0.03 7.38
C TYR A 132 -6.68 -0.39 6.50
N ILE A 133 -5.64 0.45 6.45
CA ILE A 133 -4.36 0.17 5.81
C ILE A 133 -3.77 -1.10 6.38
N LEU A 134 -3.80 -1.29 7.71
CA LEU A 134 -3.30 -2.49 8.37
C LEU A 134 -4.12 -3.76 7.99
N LYS A 135 -5.34 -3.59 7.50
CA LYS A 135 -6.25 -4.68 7.08
C LYS A 135 -6.30 -4.90 5.57
N MET A 136 -5.61 -4.08 4.77
CA MET A 136 -5.65 -4.21 3.32
C MET A 136 -4.91 -5.50 2.88
N PRO A 137 -5.51 -6.35 2.01
CA PRO A 137 -4.82 -7.53 1.52
C PRO A 137 -3.51 -7.14 0.79
N PHE A 138 -2.47 -7.97 0.95
CA PHE A 138 -1.09 -7.73 0.51
C PHE A 138 -0.33 -6.58 1.19
N LEU A 139 -0.76 -5.31 1.06
CA LEU A 139 -0.01 -4.15 1.60
C LEU A 139 -0.15 -3.95 3.11
N GLY A 140 -1.27 -4.37 3.72
CA GLY A 140 -1.52 -4.12 5.13
C GLY A 140 -0.61 -4.90 6.06
N SER A 141 -0.36 -6.17 5.73
CA SER A 141 0.58 -7.00 6.47
C SER A 141 2.02 -6.49 6.39
N LEU A 142 2.40 -5.89 5.25
CA LEU A 142 3.69 -5.26 5.03
C LEU A 142 3.85 -4.04 5.93
N ILE A 143 2.92 -3.08 5.83
CA ILE A 143 2.94 -1.85 6.61
C ILE A 143 2.89 -2.16 8.11
N HIS A 144 2.07 -3.13 8.52
CA HIS A 144 1.99 -3.54 9.92
C HIS A 144 3.32 -4.05 10.47
N LYS A 145 4.02 -4.89 9.69
CA LYS A 145 5.34 -5.41 10.07
C LYS A 145 6.40 -4.32 10.10
N THR A 146 6.35 -3.35 9.18
CA THR A 146 7.24 -2.17 9.20
C THR A 146 7.02 -1.33 10.45
N VAL A 147 5.77 -1.09 10.85
CA VAL A 147 5.45 -0.33 12.08
C VAL A 147 6.04 -1.03 13.31
N ILE A 148 5.91 -2.35 13.41
CA ILE A 148 6.49 -3.13 14.52
C ILE A 148 8.03 -3.13 14.45
N GLU A 149 8.61 -3.23 13.25
CA GLU A 149 10.06 -3.18 13.04
C GLU A 149 10.68 -1.87 13.56
N ILE A 150 10.10 -0.73 13.19
CA ILE A 150 10.54 0.60 13.66
C ILE A 150 10.42 0.70 15.18
N PHE A 151 9.27 0.28 15.73
CA PHE A 151 9.06 0.23 17.17
C PHE A 151 10.17 -0.56 17.86
N CYS A 152 10.42 -1.79 17.41
CA CYS A 152 11.42 -2.68 17.98
C CYS A 152 12.84 -2.14 17.87
N ARG A 153 13.18 -1.46 16.76
CA ARG A 153 14.52 -0.88 16.56
C ARG A 153 14.77 0.31 17.48
N VAL A 154 13.79 1.20 17.63
CA VAL A 154 13.88 2.35 18.55
C VAL A 154 13.83 1.87 20.00
N PHE A 155 12.99 0.89 20.30
CA PHE A 155 12.95 0.26 21.62
C PHE A 155 14.31 -0.36 21.97
N TYR A 156 14.96 -1.10 21.06
CA TYR A 156 16.30 -1.64 21.27
C TYR A 156 17.34 -0.54 21.58
N ALA A 157 17.32 0.57 20.83
CA ALA A 157 18.27 1.66 21.03
C ALA A 157 18.11 2.34 22.39
N LEU A 158 16.86 2.51 22.85
CA LEU A 158 16.54 3.26 24.08
C LEU A 158 16.48 2.39 25.34
N TYR A 159 16.15 1.11 25.21
CA TYR A 159 15.95 0.23 26.36
C TYR A 159 17.29 -0.13 27.00
N SER A 160 17.46 0.25 28.27
CA SER A 160 18.69 0.08 29.06
C SER A 160 18.83 -1.31 29.69
N GLY A 161 17.79 -2.15 29.68
CA GLY A 161 17.82 -3.48 30.29
C GLY A 161 17.46 -3.52 31.77
N SER A 162 17.31 -2.36 32.43
CA SER A 162 16.92 -2.24 33.83
C SER A 162 15.71 -1.32 34.00
N GLY A 163 14.70 -1.80 34.73
CA GLY A 163 13.46 -1.07 35.02
C GLY A 163 12.49 -1.00 33.84
N GLU A 164 11.19 -0.89 34.16
CA GLU A 164 10.14 -0.60 33.19
C GLU A 164 10.41 0.77 32.56
N ASN A 165 11.18 0.78 31.47
CA ASN A 165 11.52 2.00 30.75
C ASN A 165 10.32 2.40 29.88
N ILE A 166 9.26 2.85 30.56
CA ILE A 166 8.01 3.33 29.98
C ILE A 166 8.28 4.44 28.97
N ASP A 167 9.29 5.27 29.23
CA ASP A 167 9.73 6.30 28.29
C ASP A 167 10.27 5.68 27.01
N ALA A 168 11.14 4.66 27.06
CA ALA A 168 11.58 3.95 25.86
C ALA A 168 10.41 3.35 25.06
N ILE A 169 9.40 2.78 25.74
CA ILE A 169 8.19 2.24 25.09
C ILE A 169 7.38 3.36 24.42
N LYS A 170 7.15 4.46 25.13
CA LYS A 170 6.40 5.62 24.64
C LYS A 170 7.06 6.24 23.42
N LEU A 171 8.37 6.40 23.47
CA LEU A 171 9.17 6.96 22.38
C LEU A 171 9.23 6.03 21.18
N ALA A 172 9.39 4.73 21.39
CA ALA A 172 9.31 3.74 20.33
C ALA A 172 7.92 3.74 19.65
N ALA A 173 6.85 3.90 20.42
CA ALA A 173 5.49 3.99 19.90
C ALA A 173 5.28 5.26 19.04
N GLU A 174 5.80 6.40 19.48
CA GLU A 174 5.78 7.66 18.73
C GLU A 174 6.60 7.58 17.44
N ALA A 175 7.73 6.87 17.49
CA ALA A 175 8.63 6.67 16.36
C ALA A 175 8.02 5.76 15.29
N SER A 176 7.12 4.83 15.65
CA SER A 176 6.46 3.91 14.72
C SER A 176 5.67 4.62 13.61
N GLY A 177 5.32 5.90 13.77
CA GLY A 177 4.68 6.74 12.76
C GLY A 177 3.22 6.40 12.46
N ASN A 178 2.66 5.34 13.07
CA ASN A 178 1.27 4.94 12.93
C ASN A 178 0.47 5.40 14.16
N ARG A 179 -0.51 6.28 13.95
CA ARG A 179 -1.29 6.89 15.04
C ARG A 179 -2.15 5.86 15.80
N TYR A 180 -2.62 4.83 15.12
CA TYR A 180 -3.38 3.75 15.76
C TYR A 180 -2.46 2.93 16.67
N PHE A 181 -1.29 2.52 16.17
CA PHE A 181 -0.27 1.82 16.95
C PHE A 181 0.17 2.63 18.17
N GLU A 182 0.54 3.90 17.96
CA GLU A 182 0.96 4.83 19.02
C GLU A 182 -0.12 4.96 20.10
N LYS A 183 -1.39 5.16 19.70
CA LYS A 183 -2.51 5.29 20.62
C LYS A 183 -2.69 4.03 21.45
N GLN A 184 -2.73 2.85 20.82
CA GLN A 184 -2.93 1.59 21.52
C GLN A 184 -1.83 1.35 22.58
N ILE A 185 -0.57 1.63 22.26
CA ILE A 185 0.52 1.53 23.25
C ILE A 185 0.32 2.51 24.41
N LYS A 186 0.03 3.78 24.11
CA LYS A 186 -0.10 4.84 25.13
C LYS A 186 -1.34 4.69 26.02
N THR A 187 -2.45 4.18 25.49
CA THR A 187 -3.71 4.11 26.23
C THR A 187 -4.02 2.73 26.80
N ILE A 188 -3.32 1.68 26.36
CA ILE A 188 -3.54 0.31 26.84
C ILE A 188 -2.29 -0.25 27.50
N ALA A 189 -1.18 -0.42 26.76
CA ALA A 189 0.01 -1.08 27.29
C ALA A 189 0.61 -0.33 28.49
N ILE A 190 0.88 0.97 28.33
CA ILE A 190 1.51 1.78 29.40
C ILE A 190 0.65 1.81 30.67
N PRO A 191 -0.67 2.12 30.61
CA PRO A 191 -1.53 2.06 31.79
C PRO A 191 -1.65 0.67 32.41
N MET A 192 -1.61 -0.40 31.61
CA MET A 192 -1.66 -1.77 32.12
C MET A 192 -0.40 -2.15 32.90
N MET A 193 0.77 -1.71 32.44
CA MET A 193 2.03 -1.91 33.18
C MET A 193 2.02 -1.09 34.48
N LEU A 194 1.75 0.21 34.40
CA LEU A 194 1.82 1.12 35.55
C LEU A 194 0.74 0.88 36.62
N ASN A 195 -0.51 0.69 36.20
CA ASN A 195 -1.64 0.64 37.15
C ASN A 195 -1.99 -0.77 37.60
N LYS A 196 -1.68 -1.79 36.78
CA LYS A 196 -2.04 -3.19 37.06
C LYS A 196 -0.84 -4.09 37.32
N GLY A 197 0.39 -3.58 37.17
CA GLY A 197 1.62 -4.38 37.34
C GLY A 197 1.73 -5.53 36.35
N LEU A 198 1.07 -5.43 35.18
CA LEU A 198 1.12 -6.48 34.16
C LEU A 198 2.50 -6.48 33.49
N GLY A 199 3.00 -7.68 33.21
CA GLY A 199 4.26 -7.84 32.48
C GLY A 199 4.20 -7.25 31.07
N LEU A 200 5.38 -6.84 30.54
CA LEU A 200 5.51 -6.19 29.23
C LEU A 200 4.76 -6.92 28.11
N VAL A 201 4.92 -8.24 28.03
CA VAL A 201 4.36 -9.07 26.97
C VAL A 201 2.83 -9.09 27.05
N GLN A 202 2.27 -9.20 28.25
CA GLN A 202 0.81 -9.20 28.49
C GLN A 202 0.22 -7.83 28.14
N ALA A 203 0.91 -6.75 28.51
CA ALA A 203 0.53 -5.39 28.14
C ALA A 203 0.54 -5.17 26.62
N PHE A 204 1.55 -5.72 25.93
CA PHE A 204 1.63 -5.68 24.47
C PHE A 204 0.55 -6.54 23.81
N GLU A 205 0.23 -7.71 24.35
CA GLU A 205 -0.83 -8.57 23.83
C GLU A 205 -2.20 -7.89 23.92
N ALA A 206 -2.51 -7.25 25.05
CA ALA A 206 -3.76 -6.54 25.27
C ALA A 206 -4.01 -5.38 24.29
N THR A 207 -2.96 -4.83 23.69
CA THR A 207 -3.09 -3.76 22.68
C THR A 207 -3.66 -4.27 21.36
N GLY A 208 -3.50 -5.57 21.06
CA GLY A 208 -3.85 -6.16 19.76
C GLY A 208 -3.07 -5.60 18.57
N VAL A 209 -1.98 -4.84 18.77
CA VAL A 209 -1.19 -4.25 17.68
C VAL A 209 0.08 -5.02 17.34
N PHE A 210 0.49 -5.99 18.15
CA PHE A 210 1.61 -6.86 17.82
C PHE A 210 1.12 -8.12 17.13
N THR A 211 1.92 -8.64 16.19
CA THR A 211 1.62 -9.96 15.62
C THR A 211 1.95 -11.07 16.61
N LYS A 212 1.34 -12.24 16.43
CA LYS A 212 1.64 -13.44 17.23
C LYS A 212 3.13 -13.78 17.26
N THR A 213 3.83 -13.61 16.14
CA THR A 213 5.29 -13.87 16.05
C THR A 213 6.11 -12.88 16.88
N ALA A 214 5.72 -11.61 16.91
CA ALA A 214 6.39 -10.61 17.75
C ALA A 214 6.17 -10.91 19.23
N LEU A 215 4.91 -11.20 19.62
CA LEU A 215 4.55 -11.54 20.99
C LEU A 215 5.30 -12.80 21.48
N ALA A 216 5.39 -13.85 20.67
CA ALA A 216 6.12 -15.06 21.02
C ALA A 216 7.62 -14.80 21.27
N ARG A 217 8.26 -13.97 20.43
CA ARG A 217 9.68 -13.59 20.62
C ARG A 217 9.90 -12.69 21.83
N PHE A 218 8.98 -11.77 22.10
CA PHE A 218 9.00 -10.99 23.33
C PHE A 218 8.79 -11.86 24.56
N ASN A 219 7.93 -12.89 24.49
CA ASN A 219 7.70 -13.83 25.59
C ASN A 219 8.98 -14.59 25.95
N SER A 220 9.62 -15.22 24.96
CA SER A 220 10.90 -15.91 25.15
C SER A 220 12.02 -14.98 25.65
N GLY A 221 12.04 -13.72 25.17
CA GLY A 221 12.95 -12.70 25.68
C GLY A 221 12.67 -12.28 27.12
N SER A 222 11.41 -12.28 27.54
CA SER A 222 10.99 -11.94 28.90
C SER A 222 11.39 -13.04 29.89
N GLU A 223 11.18 -14.31 29.52
CA GLU A 223 11.55 -15.47 30.33
C GLU A 223 13.08 -15.57 30.55
N THR A 224 13.87 -15.15 29.55
CA THR A 224 15.33 -15.20 29.58
C THR A 224 16.00 -13.89 30.01
N GLY A 225 15.23 -12.84 30.30
CA GLY A 225 15.75 -11.50 30.62
C GLY A 225 16.43 -10.77 29.44
N THR A 226 16.25 -11.25 28.20
CA THR A 226 16.89 -10.72 26.99
C THR A 226 15.94 -9.91 26.09
N VAL A 227 14.89 -9.32 26.64
CA VAL A 227 13.85 -8.53 25.92
C VAL A 227 14.44 -7.53 24.92
N LYS A 228 15.54 -6.85 25.30
CA LYS A 228 16.27 -5.93 24.42
C LYS A 228 16.73 -6.62 23.13
N ASN A 229 17.38 -7.77 23.27
CA ASN A 229 17.89 -8.54 22.13
C ASN A 229 16.76 -9.15 21.31
N SER A 230 15.67 -9.59 21.95
CA SER A 230 14.47 -10.04 21.24
C SER A 230 13.87 -8.95 20.37
N ALA A 231 13.84 -7.70 20.84
CA ALA A 231 13.40 -6.57 20.01
C ALA A 231 14.27 -6.39 18.76
N LEU A 232 15.60 -6.44 18.90
CA LEU A 232 16.51 -6.37 17.75
C LEU A 232 16.29 -7.53 16.76
N GLN A 233 16.09 -8.75 17.26
CA GLN A 233 15.80 -9.91 16.41
C GLN A 233 14.47 -9.74 15.66
N ILE A 234 13.43 -9.22 16.32
CA ILE A 234 12.14 -8.93 15.68
C ILE A 234 12.33 -7.87 14.58
N ALA A 235 13.06 -6.79 14.86
CA ALA A 235 13.33 -5.73 13.90
C ALA A 235 14.04 -6.28 12.65
N ASN A 236 15.13 -7.03 12.83
CA ASN A 236 15.87 -7.64 11.73
C ASN A 236 15.05 -8.67 10.94
N TYR A 237 14.19 -9.44 11.62
CA TYR A 237 13.32 -10.42 10.98
C TYR A 237 12.27 -9.74 10.08
N TYR A 238 11.56 -8.73 10.60
CA TYR A 238 10.56 -8.01 9.82
C TYR A 238 11.17 -7.12 8.75
N GLU A 239 12.36 -6.59 8.95
CA GLU A 239 13.12 -5.90 7.91
C GLU A 239 13.32 -6.82 6.70
N LYS A 240 13.89 -8.01 6.92
CA LYS A 240 14.08 -9.01 5.84
C LYS A 240 12.75 -9.38 5.20
N GLU A 241 11.75 -9.72 5.99
CA GLU A 241 10.46 -10.16 5.47
C GLU A 241 9.75 -9.06 4.65
N THR A 242 9.85 -7.80 5.07
CA THR A 242 9.21 -6.66 4.39
C THR A 242 9.86 -6.38 3.04
N VAL A 243 11.19 -6.47 2.94
CA VAL A 243 11.91 -6.27 1.66
C VAL A 243 11.50 -7.34 0.64
N TYR A 244 11.49 -8.62 1.04
CA TYR A 244 11.09 -9.72 0.14
C TYR A 244 9.63 -9.62 -0.27
N LYS A 245 8.73 -9.36 0.69
CA LYS A 245 7.29 -9.25 0.40
C LYS A 245 6.95 -8.03 -0.45
N LEU A 246 7.68 -6.92 -0.31
CA LEU A 246 7.50 -5.75 -1.16
C LEU A 246 7.83 -6.10 -2.61
N LYS A 247 8.96 -6.77 -2.86
CA LYS A 247 9.34 -7.22 -4.21
C LYS A 247 8.29 -8.15 -4.81
N ASN A 248 7.83 -9.15 -4.05
CA ASN A 248 6.81 -10.09 -4.53
C ASN A 248 5.46 -9.41 -4.76
N ALA A 249 5.06 -8.45 -3.92
CA ALA A 249 3.83 -7.69 -4.12
C ALA A 249 3.89 -6.85 -5.40
N ILE A 250 5.05 -6.27 -5.71
CA ILE A 250 5.29 -5.55 -6.96
C ILE A 250 5.17 -6.50 -8.16
N GLU A 251 5.85 -7.64 -8.12
CA GLU A 251 5.78 -8.66 -9.18
C GLU A 251 4.35 -9.14 -9.41
N PHE A 252 3.59 -9.36 -8.32
CA PHE A 252 2.19 -9.76 -8.40
C PHE A 252 1.29 -8.69 -9.03
N ILE A 253 1.50 -7.41 -8.70
CA ILE A 253 0.79 -6.28 -9.33
C ILE A 253 1.12 -6.24 -10.83
N GLN A 254 2.38 -6.40 -11.20
CA GLN A 254 2.82 -6.42 -12.60
C GLN A 254 2.17 -7.58 -13.37
N LEU A 255 2.17 -8.79 -12.80
CA LEU A 255 1.52 -9.98 -13.37
C LEU A 255 0.01 -9.77 -13.56
N THR A 256 -0.66 -9.19 -12.56
CA THR A 256 -2.11 -8.92 -12.63
C THR A 256 -2.44 -7.93 -13.75
N ILE A 257 -1.63 -6.87 -13.89
CA ILE A 257 -1.79 -5.89 -14.97
C ILE A 257 -1.50 -6.54 -16.33
N ALA A 258 -0.44 -7.34 -16.45
CA ALA A 258 -0.12 -8.06 -17.69
C ALA A 258 -1.23 -9.04 -18.10
N MET A 259 -1.84 -9.76 -17.15
CA MET A 259 -2.98 -10.63 -17.43
C MET A 259 -4.19 -9.84 -17.92
N PHE A 260 -4.50 -8.70 -17.28
CA PHE A 260 -5.59 -7.83 -17.73
C PHE A 260 -5.37 -7.34 -19.16
N ILE A 261 -4.14 -6.95 -19.49
CA ILE A 261 -3.76 -6.53 -20.84
C ILE A 261 -3.94 -7.66 -21.85
N MET A 262 -3.49 -8.88 -21.53
CA MET A 262 -3.68 -10.03 -22.41
C MET A 262 -5.16 -10.29 -22.69
N ILE A 263 -6.02 -10.25 -21.66
CA ILE A 263 -7.47 -10.44 -21.83
C ILE A 263 -8.04 -9.39 -22.79
N VAL A 264 -7.66 -8.12 -22.63
CA VAL A 264 -8.12 -7.03 -23.51
C VAL A 264 -7.64 -7.24 -24.94
N ILE A 265 -6.35 -7.55 -25.15
CA ILE A 265 -5.81 -7.79 -26.50
C ILE A 265 -6.47 -9.00 -27.14
N THR A 266 -6.63 -10.11 -26.40
CA THR A 266 -7.29 -11.31 -26.91
C THR A 266 -8.74 -11.03 -27.31
N ALA A 267 -9.48 -10.25 -26.51
CA ALA A 267 -10.83 -9.82 -26.85
C ALA A 267 -10.85 -9.00 -28.15
N LEU A 268 -9.93 -8.05 -28.31
CA LEU A 268 -9.81 -7.25 -29.53
C LEU A 268 -9.46 -8.13 -30.75
N THR A 269 -8.54 -9.08 -30.60
CA THR A 269 -8.19 -10.00 -31.70
C THR A 269 -9.34 -10.93 -32.07
N LEU A 270 -10.14 -11.38 -31.09
CA LEU A 270 -11.32 -12.20 -31.34
C LEU A 270 -12.38 -11.43 -32.12
N ILE A 271 -12.65 -10.18 -31.71
CA ILE A 271 -13.56 -9.29 -32.43
C ILE A 271 -13.07 -9.10 -33.87
N SER A 272 -11.77 -8.83 -34.06
CA SER A 272 -11.17 -8.70 -35.40
C SER A 272 -11.26 -9.99 -36.23
N ALA A 273 -11.07 -11.16 -35.62
CA ALA A 273 -11.17 -12.45 -36.32
C ALA A 273 -12.62 -12.77 -36.71
N GLU A 274 -13.59 -12.47 -35.84
CA GLU A 274 -15.01 -12.63 -36.12
C GLU A 274 -15.42 -11.75 -37.30
N THR A 275 -14.95 -10.50 -37.35
CA THR A 275 -15.18 -9.60 -38.50
C THR A 275 -14.56 -10.12 -39.80
N ALA A 276 -13.45 -10.86 -39.74
CA ALA A 276 -12.79 -11.44 -40.92
C ALA A 276 -13.46 -12.72 -41.43
N LEU A 277 -14.16 -13.45 -40.56
CA LEU A 277 -14.88 -14.68 -40.90
C LEU A 277 -16.29 -14.43 -41.46
N MET A 278 -16.76 -13.17 -41.45
CA MET A 278 -18.02 -12.79 -42.06
C MET A 278 -17.95 -12.91 -43.58
N LYS A 279 -18.64 -13.89 -44.13
CA LYS A 279 -18.89 -13.97 -45.57
C LYS A 279 -20.03 -13.00 -45.92
N PRO A 280 -19.83 -12.06 -46.87
CA PRO A 280 -20.93 -11.21 -47.31
C PRO A 280 -22.04 -12.10 -47.90
N LYS A 281 -23.30 -11.86 -47.51
CA LYS A 281 -24.44 -12.46 -48.23
C LYS A 281 -24.40 -11.91 -49.65
N THR A 282 -24.30 -12.81 -50.62
CA THR A 282 -24.39 -12.42 -52.03
C THR A 282 -25.77 -11.80 -52.29
N PRO A 283 -25.88 -10.80 -53.18
CA PRO A 283 -27.17 -10.15 -53.47
C PRO A 283 -28.24 -11.09 -54.07
N TYR A 284 -27.87 -12.34 -54.36
CA TYR A 284 -28.74 -13.41 -54.80
C TYR A 284 -28.43 -14.64 -53.94
N GLY A 285 -29.31 -14.98 -52.99
CA GLY A 285 -29.18 -16.13 -52.09
C GLY A 285 -29.39 -15.80 -50.62
#